data_AF-A0A1I6QKF1-F1
#
_entry.id   AF-A0A1I6QKF1-F1
#
_cell.length_a   1.000
_cell.length_b   1.000
_cell.length_c   1.000
_cell.angle_alpha   90.00
_cell.angle_beta   90.00
_cell.angle_gamma   90.00
#
_symmetry.space_group_name_H-M   'P 1'
#
loop_
_entity.id
_entity.type
_entity.pdbx_description
1 polymer ?
#
loop_
_entity_poly.entity_id
_entity_poly.type
_entity_poly.pdbx_seq_one_letter_code
_entity_poly.pdbx_strand_id
1 'polypeptide(L)'
;MDFLKSILASPELVNALIGLFGLVLMLIINRGAGAIEAFTGIRIEAAAREALHSAIKSGVEAAVLEGPGAGFEVVKAHAIYHAQQSVPDAIERLVPGDGVLDRIALRYYREAMASAGVKIPEAA
;
A
#
# COMPACT_ATOMS: atom_id res chain seq x y z
N MET A 1 -37.80 -25.78 29.31
CA MET A 1 -37.24 -24.79 30.27
C MET A 1 -36.61 -25.46 31.48
N ASP A 2 -37.02 -26.68 31.86
CA ASP A 2 -36.48 -27.37 33.04
C ASP A 2 -35.02 -27.84 32.89
N PHE A 3 -34.60 -28.17 31.67
CA PHE A 3 -33.19 -28.46 31.36
C PHE A 3 -32.26 -27.28 31.64
N LEU A 4 -32.64 -26.07 31.19
CA LEU A 4 -31.89 -24.84 31.46
C LEU A 4 -31.87 -24.50 32.95
N LYS A 5 -33.01 -24.67 33.63
CA LYS A 5 -33.09 -24.46 35.09
C LYS A 5 -32.22 -25.46 35.87
N SER A 6 -32.18 -26.72 35.43
CA SER A 6 -31.34 -27.78 36.03
C SER A 6 -29.84 -27.50 35.84
N ILE A 7 -29.45 -27.07 34.65
CA ILE A 7 -28.06 -26.65 34.35
C ILE A 7 -27.65 -25.43 35.18
N LEU A 8 -28.53 -24.43 35.26
CA LEU A 8 -28.27 -23.20 36.02
C LEU A 8 -28.30 -23.40 37.54
N ALA A 9 -28.87 -24.52 38.02
CA ALA A 9 -28.86 -24.87 39.44
C ALA A 9 -27.52 -25.46 39.91
N SER A 10 -26.67 -25.93 38.99
CA SER A 10 -25.35 -26.49 39.30
C SER A 10 -24.24 -25.45 39.05
N PRO A 11 -23.61 -24.89 40.11
CA PRO A 11 -22.60 -23.83 39.96
C PRO A 11 -21.38 -24.26 39.14
N GLU A 12 -20.99 -25.52 39.25
CA GLU A 12 -19.86 -26.12 38.53
C GLU A 12 -20.10 -26.11 37.02
N LEU A 13 -21.32 -26.49 36.59
CA LEU A 13 -21.67 -26.54 35.18
C LEU A 13 -21.83 -25.13 34.59
N VAL A 14 -22.33 -24.19 35.38
CA VAL A 14 -22.38 -22.76 34.99
C VAL A 14 -20.97 -22.22 34.78
N ASN A 15 -20.03 -22.48 35.70
CA ASN A 15 -18.64 -22.04 35.55
C ASN A 15 -17.95 -22.67 34.33
N ALA A 16 -18.19 -23.96 34.07
CA ALA A 16 -17.66 -24.64 32.89
C ALA A 16 -18.22 -24.05 31.58
N LEU A 17 -19.51 -23.73 31.54
CA LEU A 17 -20.16 -23.09 30.39
C LEU A 17 -19.64 -21.67 30.14
N ILE A 18 -19.44 -20.88 31.20
CA ILE A 18 -18.84 -19.54 31.09
C ILE A 18 -17.41 -19.65 30.55
N GLY A 19 -16.61 -20.60 31.06
CA GLY A 19 -15.26 -20.85 30.57
C GLY A 19 -15.24 -21.26 29.09
N LEU A 20 -16.12 -22.17 28.69
CA LEU A 20 -16.26 -22.58 27.29
C LEU A 20 -16.68 -21.41 26.40
N PHE A 21 -17.64 -20.61 26.85
CA PHE A 21 -18.08 -19.43 26.12
C PHE A 21 -16.95 -18.41 25.96
N GLY A 22 -16.16 -18.20 27.02
CA GLY A 22 -14.97 -17.35 26.97
C GLY A 22 -13.95 -17.84 25.93
N LEU A 23 -13.68 -19.14 25.89
CA LEU A 23 -12.78 -19.73 24.90
C LEU A 23 -13.30 -19.58 23.46
N VAL A 24 -14.59 -19.83 23.24
CA VAL A 24 -15.21 -19.68 21.92
C VAL A 24 -15.17 -18.21 21.48
N LEU A 25 -15.51 -17.27 22.37
CA LEU A 25 -15.48 -15.85 22.08
C LEU A 25 -14.05 -15.38 21.76
N MET A 26 -13.07 -15.82 22.55
CA MET A 26 -11.65 -15.50 22.31
C MET A 26 -11.19 -16.03 20.95
N LEU A 27 -11.60 -17.23 20.55
CA LEU A 27 -11.26 -17.80 19.25
C LEU A 27 -11.88 -16.99 18.10
N ILE A 28 -13.12 -16.53 18.24
CA ILE A 28 -13.79 -15.67 17.26
C ILE A 28 -13.07 -14.32 17.13
N ILE A 29 -12.77 -13.68 18.27
CA ILE A 29 -12.09 -12.37 18.28
C ILE A 29 -10.71 -12.47 17.62
N ASN A 30 -9.90 -13.47 18.00
CA ASN A 30 -8.56 -13.63 17.43
C ASN A 30 -8.59 -13.89 15.93
N ARG A 31 -9.57 -14.67 15.45
CA ARG A 31 -9.76 -14.91 14.00
C ARG A 31 -10.20 -13.65 13.26
N GLY A 32 -11.12 -12.88 13.84
CA GLY A 32 -11.59 -11.63 13.27
C GLY A 32 -10.51 -10.55 13.22
N ALA A 33 -9.73 -10.41 14.30
CA ALA A 33 -8.65 -9.45 14.40
C ALA A 33 -7.58 -9.68 13.30
N GLY A 34 -7.12 -10.92 13.12
CA GLY A 34 -6.14 -11.23 12.08
C GLY A 34 -6.61 -10.93 10.66
N ALA A 35 -7.90 -11.14 10.37
CA ALA A 35 -8.47 -10.80 9.07
C ALA A 35 -8.51 -9.28 8.82
N ILE A 36 -8.84 -8.49 9.86
CA ILE A 36 -8.84 -7.03 9.78
C ILE A 36 -7.42 -6.49 9.64
N GLU A 37 -6.45 -7.03 10.39
CA GLU A 37 -5.03 -6.66 10.28
C GLU A 37 -4.48 -6.94 8.89
N ALA A 38 -4.75 -8.13 8.32
CA ALA A 38 -4.33 -8.46 6.97
C ALA A 38 -4.97 -7.53 5.92
N PHE A 39 -6.27 -7.26 6.03
CA PHE A 39 -6.98 -6.37 5.11
C PHE A 39 -6.47 -4.93 5.18
N THR A 40 -6.24 -4.42 6.39
CA THR A 40 -5.70 -3.07 6.60
C THR A 40 -4.27 -2.96 6.09
N GLY A 41 -3.41 -3.97 6.31
CA GLY A 41 -2.07 -4.04 5.76
C GLY A 41 -2.05 -3.90 4.23
N ILE A 42 -2.87 -4.68 3.52
CA ILE A 42 -2.98 -4.62 2.05
C ILE A 42 -3.42 -3.23 1.58
N ARG A 43 -4.41 -2.62 2.25
CA ARG A 43 -4.89 -1.28 1.88
C ARG A 43 -3.83 -0.21 2.06
N ILE A 44 -3.04 -0.31 3.11
CA ILE A 44 -1.97 0.64 3.41
C ILE A 44 -0.85 0.53 2.37
N GLU A 45 -0.46 -0.69 2.00
CA GLU A 45 0.51 -0.91 0.92
C GLU A 45 0.00 -0.41 -0.44
N ALA A 46 -1.27 -0.64 -0.74
CA ALA A 46 -1.90 -0.13 -1.96
C ALA A 46 -1.89 1.40 -2.00
N ALA A 47 -2.21 2.06 -0.88
CA ALA A 47 -2.15 3.51 -0.76
C ALA A 47 -0.72 4.04 -0.90
N ALA A 48 0.27 3.36 -0.30
CA ALA A 48 1.68 3.72 -0.47
C ALA A 48 2.13 3.59 -1.93
N ARG A 49 1.72 2.52 -2.63
CA ARG A 49 2.03 2.32 -4.05
C ARG A 49 1.44 3.43 -4.91
N GLU A 50 0.18 3.79 -4.67
CA GLU A 50 -0.48 4.87 -5.40
C GLU A 50 0.22 6.21 -5.16
N ALA A 51 0.54 6.53 -3.91
CA ALA A 51 1.26 7.75 -3.56
C ALA A 51 2.63 7.84 -4.25
N LEU A 52 3.40 6.73 -4.25
CA LEU A 52 4.69 6.66 -4.94
C LEU A 52 4.56 6.86 -6.45
N HIS A 53 3.62 6.16 -7.08
CA HIS A 53 3.37 6.29 -8.52
C HIS A 53 2.91 7.71 -8.90
N SER A 54 2.02 8.31 -8.10
CA SER A 54 1.54 9.67 -8.30
C SER A 54 2.68 10.68 -8.19
N ALA A 55 3.54 10.57 -7.17
CA ALA A 55 4.67 11.48 -6.97
C ALA A 55 5.71 11.37 -8.09
N ILE A 56 6.08 10.14 -8.51
CA ILE A 56 7.01 9.98 -9.65
C ILE A 56 6.40 10.58 -10.91
N LYS A 57 5.11 10.33 -11.18
CA LYS A 57 4.42 10.90 -12.34
C LYS A 57 4.44 12.43 -12.33
N SER A 58 4.04 13.08 -11.24
CA SER A 58 4.04 14.54 -11.15
C SER A 58 5.45 15.12 -11.24
N GLY A 59 6.45 14.44 -10.65
CA GLY A 59 7.84 14.84 -10.77
C GLY A 59 8.38 14.76 -12.20
N VAL A 60 8.01 13.71 -12.94
CA VAL A 60 8.31 13.59 -14.37
C VAL A 60 7.63 14.70 -15.18
N GLU A 61 6.33 14.89 -14.98
CA GLU A 61 5.55 15.90 -15.72
C GLU A 61 6.12 17.30 -15.50
N ALA A 62 6.45 17.65 -14.25
CA ALA A 62 7.09 18.93 -13.92
C ALA A 62 8.46 19.09 -14.61
N ALA A 63 9.31 18.06 -14.55
CA ALA A 63 10.64 18.12 -15.17
C ALA A 63 10.58 18.23 -16.71
N VAL A 64 9.62 17.55 -17.35
CA VAL A 64 9.39 17.66 -18.80
C VAL A 64 8.86 19.05 -19.17
N LEU A 65 7.97 19.64 -18.37
CA LEU A 65 7.46 20.98 -18.60
C LEU A 65 8.54 22.06 -18.45
N GLU A 66 9.41 21.94 -17.45
CA GLU A 66 10.51 22.88 -17.21
C GLU A 66 11.63 22.75 -18.26
N GLY A 67 11.90 21.53 -18.74
CA GLY A 67 12.95 21.26 -19.72
C GLY A 67 12.55 20.20 -20.75
N PRO A 68 11.76 20.55 -21.78
CA PRO A 68 11.27 19.58 -22.78
C PRO A 68 12.37 18.89 -23.61
N GLY A 69 13.57 19.49 -23.66
CA GLY A 69 14.75 18.92 -24.31
C GLY A 69 15.72 18.20 -23.36
N ALA A 70 15.39 18.10 -22.07
CA ALA A 70 16.23 17.40 -21.11
C ALA A 70 16.22 15.90 -21.40
N GLY A 71 17.40 15.28 -21.36
CA GLY A 71 17.53 13.83 -21.50
C GLY A 71 16.85 13.08 -20.35
N PHE A 72 16.45 11.84 -20.61
CA PHE A 72 15.74 10.98 -19.64
C PHE A 72 16.44 10.93 -18.28
N GLU A 73 17.77 10.87 -18.23
CA GLU A 73 18.51 10.78 -16.97
C GLU A 73 18.31 12.00 -16.04
N VAL A 74 18.16 13.20 -16.62
CA VAL A 74 17.89 14.43 -15.86
C VAL A 74 16.46 14.40 -15.30
N VAL A 75 15.48 14.06 -16.16
CA VAL A 75 14.07 13.94 -15.77
C VAL A 75 13.90 12.87 -14.69
N LYS A 76 14.57 11.72 -14.85
CA LYS A 76 14.58 10.63 -13.87
C LYS A 76 15.11 11.09 -12.52
N ALA A 77 16.27 11.74 -12.49
CA ALA A 77 16.85 12.24 -11.24
C ALA A 77 15.90 13.21 -10.52
N HIS A 78 15.27 14.12 -11.28
CA HIS A 78 14.30 15.08 -10.74
C HIS A 78 13.04 14.39 -10.19
N ALA A 79 12.49 13.43 -10.93
CA ALA A 79 11.31 12.69 -10.52
C ALA A 79 11.55 11.86 -9.25
N ILE A 80 12.70 11.17 -9.18
CA ILE A 80 13.08 10.40 -7.99
C ILE A 80 13.28 11.31 -6.79
N TYR A 81 13.98 12.44 -6.96
CA TYR A 81 14.15 13.42 -5.90
C TYR A 81 12.80 13.98 -5.43
N HIS A 82 11.90 14.31 -6.36
CA HIS A 82 10.55 14.77 -6.02
C HIS A 82 9.78 13.71 -5.22
N ALA A 83 9.82 12.44 -5.62
CA ALA A 83 9.16 11.38 -4.87
C ALA A 83 9.76 11.18 -3.46
N GLN A 84 11.08 11.29 -3.32
CA GLN A 84 11.76 11.25 -2.02
C GLN A 84 11.32 12.38 -1.08
N GLN A 85 11.07 13.57 -1.62
CA GLN A 85 10.61 14.71 -0.82
C GLN A 85 9.09 14.69 -0.56
N SER A 86 8.30 14.22 -1.52
CA SER A 86 6.83 14.27 -1.46
C SER A 86 6.24 13.09 -0.68
N VAL A 87 6.83 11.89 -0.78
CA VAL A 87 6.27 10.65 -0.22
C VAL A 87 7.33 9.76 0.46
N PRO A 88 8.12 10.29 1.43
CA PRO A 88 9.18 9.52 2.10
C PRO A 88 8.63 8.25 2.77
N ASP A 89 7.50 8.35 3.47
CA ASP A 89 6.85 7.24 4.16
C ASP A 89 6.46 6.09 3.22
N ALA A 90 6.07 6.41 1.98
CA ALA A 90 5.73 5.40 0.99
C ALA A 90 6.97 4.64 0.52
N ILE A 91 8.10 5.32 0.36
CA ILE A 91 9.38 4.72 -0.03
C ILE A 91 9.91 3.84 1.10
N GLU A 92 9.89 4.33 2.33
CA GLU A 92 10.32 3.56 3.51
C GLU A 92 9.49 2.30 3.70
N ARG A 93 8.17 2.39 3.47
CA ARG A 93 7.28 1.23 3.58
C ARG A 93 7.46 0.22 2.45
N LEU A 94 7.58 0.69 1.20
CA LEU A 94 7.61 -0.20 0.03
C LEU A 94 8.99 -0.79 -0.24
N VAL A 95 10.06 -0.13 0.24
CA VAL A 95 11.47 -0.49 0.02
C VAL A 95 11.72 -0.93 -1.43
N PRO A 96 11.50 -0.04 -2.41
CA PRO A 96 11.58 -0.39 -3.81
C PRO A 96 13.00 -0.89 -4.15
N GLY A 97 13.09 -2.10 -4.72
CA GLY A 97 14.36 -2.70 -5.10
C GLY A 97 15.07 -1.97 -6.25
N ASP A 98 16.29 -2.41 -6.54
CA ASP A 98 17.17 -1.75 -7.51
C ASP A 98 16.51 -1.59 -8.89
N GLY A 99 16.57 -0.35 -9.39
CA GLY A 99 16.00 0.06 -10.68
C GLY A 99 14.47 0.05 -10.77
N VAL A 100 13.73 -0.21 -9.67
CA VAL A 100 12.25 -0.11 -9.69
C VAL A 100 11.82 1.33 -9.97
N LEU A 101 12.39 2.30 -9.26
CA LEU A 101 12.07 3.71 -9.45
C LEU A 101 12.43 4.18 -10.87
N ASP A 102 13.57 3.75 -11.40
CA ASP A 102 14.01 4.02 -12.77
C ASP A 102 12.98 3.53 -13.80
N ARG A 103 12.45 2.32 -13.63
CA ARG A 103 11.42 1.75 -14.53
C ARG A 103 10.11 2.51 -14.46
N ILE A 104 9.68 2.91 -13.26
CA ILE A 104 8.47 3.72 -13.06
C ILE A 104 8.64 5.09 -13.70
N ALA A 105 9.78 5.74 -13.48
CA ALA A 105 10.12 7.03 -14.08
C ALA A 105 10.17 6.94 -15.61
N LEU A 106 10.79 5.89 -16.17
CA LEU A 106 10.82 5.65 -17.62
C LEU A 106 9.43 5.50 -18.22
N ARG A 107 8.55 4.77 -17.54
CA ARG A 107 7.16 4.62 -17.98
C ARG A 107 6.48 5.99 -18.07
N TYR A 108 6.49 6.76 -17.00
CA TYR A 108 5.81 8.06 -16.98
C TYR A 108 6.47 9.09 -17.89
N TYR A 109 7.80 9.01 -18.09
CA TYR A 109 8.49 9.86 -19.05
C TYR A 109 7.97 9.62 -20.47
N ARG A 110 7.80 8.35 -20.86
CA ARG A 110 7.23 8.02 -22.17
C ARG A 110 5.79 8.52 -22.33
N GLU A 111 4.98 8.38 -21.29
CA GLU A 111 3.61 8.89 -21.27
C GLU A 111 3.60 10.43 -21.40
N ALA A 112 4.42 11.14 -20.62
CA ALA A 112 4.51 12.60 -20.66
C ALA A 112 5.02 13.14 -22.01
N MET A 113 6.05 12.53 -22.59
CA MET A 113 6.59 12.93 -23.89
C MET A 113 5.59 12.67 -25.04
N ALA A 114 4.84 11.56 -24.98
CA ALA A 114 3.76 11.29 -25.92
C ALA A 114 2.64 12.33 -25.81
N SER A 115 2.25 12.73 -24.60
CA SER A 115 1.27 13.79 -24.36
C SER A 115 1.75 15.18 -24.81
N ALA A 116 3.07 15.44 -24.74
CA ALA A 116 3.68 16.68 -25.22
C ALA A 116 3.87 16.74 -26.75
N GLY A 117 3.51 15.68 -27.49
CA GLY A 117 3.63 15.63 -28.95
C GLY A 117 5.08 15.48 -29.46
N VAL A 118 6.02 15.12 -28.59
CA VAL A 118 7.43 14.93 -28.94
C VAL A 118 7.65 13.46 -29.29
N LYS A 119 8.07 13.17 -30.53
CA LYS A 119 8.49 11.81 -30.92
C LYS A 119 9.73 11.42 -30.14
N ILE A 120 9.60 10.43 -29.25
CA ILE A 120 10.72 9.85 -28.52
C ILE A 120 11.63 9.14 -29.54
N PRO A 121 12.94 9.45 -29.60
CA PRO A 121 13.85 8.68 -30.44
C PRO A 121 13.84 7.23 -29.95
N GLU A 122 13.62 6.28 -30.85
CA GLU A 122 13.82 4.87 -30.54
C GLU A 122 15.29 4.70 -30.14
N ALA A 123 15.52 4.20 -28.93
CA ALA A 123 16.84 3.89 -28.45
C ALA A 123 17.46 2.85 -29.40
N ALA A 124 18.60 3.22 -30.00
CA ALA A 124 19.48 2.32 -30.75
C ALA A 124 20.19 1.35 -29.81
#